data_AF-A0A937BB19-F1
#
_entry.id   AF-A0A937BB19-F1
#
_cell.length_a   1.000
_cell.length_b   1.000
_cell.length_c   1.000
_cell.angle_alpha   90.00
_cell.angle_beta   90.00
_cell.angle_gamma   90.00
#
_symmetry.space_group_name_H-M   'P 1'
#
loop_
_entity.id
_entity.type
_entity.pdbx_description
1 polymer ?
#
loop_
_entity_poly.entity_id
_entity_poly.type
_entity_poly.pdbx_seq_one_letter_code
_entity_poly.pdbx_strand_id
1 'polypeptide(L)'
;MSKKAALIGSHFPTIYLTVISLLQGIALSQLVPNIITYVEIVDKPLSNIYILPLALMLLIIFIVWHHYAIGIFFLRWFPNIIDTIIPFMISIGQFVLISYLTIETVDTDIQLSAWTKGFAAFLVMGSFAYFAAGFRLEAELFEDLMSKAATLEHVERTRKYFFMAGFSILFQGLFGFLIVFIEMDNLLIISLILILAHLVLFEFVMLNSIKPHFIKALDDYELKQNQRK
;
A
#
# COMPACT_ATOMS: atom_id res chain seq x y z
N MET A 1 5.56 -6.90 -32.23
CA MET A 1 5.74 -6.12 -30.99
C MET A 1 6.11 -4.68 -31.33
N SER A 2 5.50 -3.67 -30.71
CA SER A 2 6.12 -2.34 -30.72
C SER A 2 7.23 -2.35 -29.67
N LYS A 3 8.43 -1.85 -30.00
CA LYS A 3 9.56 -1.74 -29.05
C LYS A 3 9.21 -1.03 -27.73
N LYS A 4 8.08 -0.30 -27.70
CA LYS A 4 7.60 0.46 -26.53
C LYS A 4 7.04 -0.44 -25.43
N ALA A 5 6.32 -1.51 -25.75
CA ALA A 5 5.73 -2.40 -24.73
C ALA A 5 6.82 -3.16 -23.94
N ALA A 6 7.90 -3.57 -24.63
CA ALA A 6 9.06 -4.22 -24.01
C ALA A 6 9.73 -3.31 -22.98
N LEU A 7 9.96 -2.05 -23.37
CA LEU A 7 10.66 -1.05 -22.55
C LEU A 7 9.89 -0.71 -21.27
N ILE A 8 8.57 -0.56 -21.39
CA ILE A 8 7.69 -0.21 -20.27
C ILE A 8 7.59 -1.37 -19.28
N GLY A 9 7.46 -2.59 -19.78
CA GLY A 9 7.39 -3.79 -18.94
C GLY A 9 8.68 -4.09 -18.17
N SER A 10 9.85 -3.63 -18.64
CA SER A 10 11.15 -3.99 -18.04
C SER A 10 11.74 -2.95 -17.09
N HIS A 11 11.54 -1.65 -17.32
CA HIS A 11 12.26 -0.61 -16.58
C HIS A 11 11.40 0.22 -15.63
N PHE A 12 10.16 0.51 -16.01
CA PHE A 12 9.29 1.38 -15.22
C PHE A 12 8.97 0.81 -13.82
N PRO A 13 8.60 -0.49 -13.67
CA PRO A 13 8.33 -1.06 -12.35
C PRO A 13 9.52 -0.95 -11.40
N THR A 14 10.73 -1.17 -11.92
CA THR A 14 11.97 -1.08 -11.14
C THR A 14 12.21 0.35 -10.65
N ILE A 15 12.13 1.35 -11.53
CA ILE A 15 12.29 2.76 -11.16
C ILE A 15 11.25 3.16 -10.10
N TYR A 16 9.99 2.79 -10.33
CA TYR A 16 8.89 3.10 -9.44
C TYR A 16 9.10 2.50 -8.05
N LEU A 17 9.49 1.22 -7.97
CA LEU A 17 9.77 0.54 -6.71
C LEU A 17 10.99 1.13 -6.01
N THR A 18 12.03 1.54 -6.74
CA THR A 18 13.20 2.21 -6.15
C THR A 18 12.81 3.52 -5.48
N VAL A 19 12.01 4.35 -6.17
CA VAL A 19 11.55 5.64 -5.62
C VAL A 19 10.68 5.43 -4.37
N ILE A 20 9.69 4.53 -4.44
CA ILE A 20 8.87 4.19 -3.28
C ILE A 20 9.73 3.68 -2.13
N SER A 21 10.64 2.74 -2.37
CA SER A 21 11.49 2.16 -1.32
C SER A 21 12.39 3.21 -0.64
N LEU A 22 12.97 4.13 -1.42
CA LEU A 22 13.77 5.24 -0.88
C LEU A 22 12.91 6.13 0.01
N LEU A 23 11.73 6.51 -0.45
CA LEU A 23 10.83 7.38 0.30
C LEU A 23 10.29 6.72 1.57
N GLN A 24 9.95 5.42 1.53
CA GLN A 24 9.53 4.67 2.71
C GLN A 24 10.66 4.51 3.72
N GLY A 25 11.92 4.35 3.25
CA GLY A 25 13.09 4.38 4.11
C GLY A 25 13.29 5.71 4.82
N ILE A 26 13.07 6.84 4.12
CA ILE A 26 13.10 8.18 4.73
C ILE A 26 12.00 8.33 5.78
N ALA A 27 10.76 7.94 5.47
CA ALA A 27 9.65 7.99 6.43
C ALA A 27 9.95 7.16 7.69
N LEU A 28 10.51 5.97 7.52
CA LEU A 28 10.90 5.12 8.64
C LEU A 28 12.02 5.76 9.47
N SER A 29 13.01 6.39 8.83
CA SER A 29 14.11 7.08 9.53
C SER A 29 13.63 8.26 10.37
N GLN A 30 12.50 8.88 10.02
CA GLN A 30 11.87 9.94 10.81
C GLN A 30 10.96 9.38 11.92
N LEU A 31 10.27 8.26 11.67
CA LEU A 31 9.37 7.66 12.66
C LEU A 31 10.12 6.96 13.80
N VAL A 32 11.18 6.21 13.49
CA VAL A 32 11.89 5.38 14.49
C VAL A 32 12.42 6.18 15.68
N PRO A 33 13.05 7.36 15.52
CA PRO A 33 13.45 8.19 16.67
C PRO A 33 12.29 8.52 17.60
N ASN A 34 11.12 8.87 17.06
CA ASN A 34 9.93 9.17 17.86
C ASN A 34 9.46 7.95 18.65
N ILE A 35 9.51 6.75 18.06
CA ILE A 35 9.18 5.49 18.77
C ILE A 35 10.16 5.24 19.92
N ILE A 36 11.46 5.41 19.69
CA ILE A 36 12.50 5.20 20.70
C ILE A 36 12.28 6.18 21.86
N THR A 37 12.17 7.47 21.56
CA THR A 37 11.92 8.51 22.58
C THR A 37 10.65 8.22 23.37
N TYR A 38 9.55 7.84 22.71
CA TYR A 38 8.31 7.46 23.40
C TYR A 38 8.50 6.33 24.41
N VAL A 39 9.22 5.27 24.02
CA VAL A 39 9.47 4.11 24.88
C VAL A 39 10.40 4.47 26.06
N GLU A 40 11.29 5.43 25.89
CA GLU A 40 12.20 5.89 26.94
C GLU A 40 11.53 6.79 27.98
N ILE A 41 10.60 7.67 27.56
CA ILE A 41 9.97 8.63 28.48
C ILE A 41 8.71 8.09 29.18
N VAL A 42 8.02 7.12 28.58
CA VAL A 42 6.74 6.61 29.11
C VAL A 42 6.97 5.33 29.91
N ASP A 43 6.61 5.32 31.19
CA ASP A 43 6.79 4.16 32.10
C ASP A 43 6.13 2.87 31.61
N LYS A 44 4.95 2.96 30.98
CA LYS A 44 4.16 1.82 30.47
C LYS A 44 3.69 2.08 29.03
N PRO A 45 4.62 2.09 28.06
CA PRO A 45 4.36 2.61 26.73
C PRO A 45 3.29 1.79 25.99
N LEU A 46 3.27 0.47 26.19
CA LEU A 46 2.31 -0.43 25.53
C LEU A 46 0.88 -0.33 26.06
N SER A 47 0.68 0.19 27.27
CA SER A 47 -0.67 0.38 27.85
C SER A 47 -1.21 1.78 27.64
N ASN A 48 -0.38 2.69 27.13
CA ASN A 48 -0.74 4.08 26.87
C ASN A 48 -1.28 4.23 25.44
N ILE A 49 -2.40 4.93 25.30
CA ILE A 49 -3.11 5.14 24.02
C ILE A 49 -2.23 5.77 22.93
N TYR A 50 -1.26 6.60 23.31
CA TYR A 50 -0.37 7.32 22.39
C TYR A 50 0.60 6.40 21.63
N ILE A 51 0.70 5.10 21.97
CA ILE A 51 1.44 4.12 21.17
C ILE A 51 0.72 3.76 19.86
N LEU A 52 -0.62 3.86 19.84
CA LEU A 52 -1.42 3.47 18.68
C LEU A 52 -1.09 4.26 17.42
N PRO A 53 -1.00 5.61 17.43
CA PRO A 53 -0.64 6.35 16.22
C PRO A 53 0.77 6.00 15.71
N LEU A 54 1.73 5.74 16.60
CA LEU A 54 3.08 5.28 16.22
C LEU A 54 3.04 3.90 15.53
N ALA A 55 2.30 2.95 16.11
CA ALA A 55 2.14 1.61 15.54
C ALA A 55 1.40 1.63 14.20
N LEU A 56 0.34 2.43 14.10
CA LEU A 56 -0.43 2.63 12.87
C LEU A 56 0.43 3.27 11.78
N MET A 57 1.24 4.27 12.12
CA MET A 57 2.15 4.93 11.18
C MET A 57 3.20 3.94 10.64
N LEU A 58 3.78 3.12 11.52
CA LEU A 58 4.72 2.07 11.13
C LEU A 58 4.08 1.08 10.15
N LEU A 59 2.85 0.63 10.45
CA LEU A 59 2.11 -0.27 9.58
C LEU A 59 1.76 0.37 8.23
N ILE A 60 1.38 1.65 8.20
CA ILE A 60 1.13 2.37 6.95
C ILE A 60 2.38 2.38 6.07
N ILE A 61 3.55 2.71 6.63
CA ILE A 61 4.82 2.71 5.89
C ILE A 61 5.09 1.33 5.29
N PHE A 62 4.94 0.29 6.12
CA PHE A 62 5.15 -1.08 5.68
C PHE A 62 4.14 -1.52 4.60
N ILE A 63 2.85 -1.25 4.78
CA ILE A 63 1.79 -1.65 3.84
C ILE A 63 1.97 -0.95 2.49
N VAL A 64 2.27 0.35 2.50
CA VAL A 64 2.56 1.09 1.26
C VAL A 64 3.69 0.41 0.51
N TRP A 65 4.83 0.17 1.17
CA TRP A 65 5.97 -0.51 0.55
C TRP A 65 5.57 -1.89 0.02
N HIS A 66 4.96 -2.73 0.87
CA HIS A 66 4.61 -4.12 0.57
C HIS A 66 3.66 -4.23 -0.62
N HIS A 67 2.60 -3.40 -0.64
CA HIS A 67 1.61 -3.44 -1.72
C HIS A 67 2.18 -2.96 -3.05
N TYR A 68 3.09 -1.98 -3.06
CA TYR A 68 3.80 -1.61 -4.28
C TYR A 68 4.79 -2.68 -4.73
N ALA A 69 5.51 -3.31 -3.80
CA ALA A 69 6.43 -4.41 -4.10
C ALA A 69 5.71 -5.63 -4.70
N ILE A 70 4.50 -5.94 -4.21
CA ILE A 70 3.65 -6.96 -4.83
C ILE A 70 3.11 -6.48 -6.18
N GLY A 71 2.65 -5.23 -6.24
CA GLY A 71 2.01 -4.65 -7.41
C GLY A 71 2.88 -4.76 -8.67
N ILE A 72 4.20 -4.58 -8.57
CA ILE A 72 5.09 -4.65 -9.74
C ILE A 72 5.10 -6.00 -10.46
N PHE A 73 4.73 -7.10 -9.79
CA PHE A 73 4.70 -8.43 -10.42
C PHE A 73 3.40 -8.68 -11.19
N PHE A 74 2.27 -8.21 -10.64
CA PHE A 74 0.95 -8.62 -11.09
C PHE A 74 0.16 -7.50 -11.79
N LEU A 75 0.59 -6.25 -11.64
CA LEU A 75 -0.02 -5.06 -12.23
C LEU A 75 0.86 -4.52 -13.35
N ARG A 76 0.27 -4.30 -14.53
CA ARG A 76 0.95 -3.64 -15.67
C ARG A 76 0.02 -2.59 -16.26
N TRP A 77 0.55 -1.38 -16.45
CA TRP A 77 -0.14 -0.25 -17.07
C TRP A 77 0.86 0.69 -17.75
N PHE A 78 0.40 1.52 -18.69
CA PHE A 78 1.27 2.55 -19.26
C PHE A 78 1.46 3.71 -18.27
N PRO A 79 2.71 4.08 -17.95
CA PRO A 79 2.99 5.15 -17.01
C PRO A 79 2.60 6.51 -17.59
N ASN A 80 2.07 7.37 -16.73
CA ASN A 80 1.81 8.78 -17.01
C ASN A 80 2.38 9.67 -15.90
N ILE A 81 2.23 10.99 -16.06
CA ILE A 81 2.75 11.97 -15.11
C ILE A 81 2.16 11.80 -13.69
N ILE A 82 0.91 11.32 -13.58
CA ILE A 82 0.25 11.10 -12.29
C ILE A 82 0.96 9.98 -11.53
N ASP A 83 1.38 8.92 -12.22
CA ASP A 83 2.16 7.83 -11.59
C ASP A 83 3.48 8.34 -11.02
N THR A 84 4.11 9.33 -11.66
CA THR A 84 5.35 9.91 -11.13
C THR A 84 5.10 10.74 -9.87
N ILE A 85 3.93 11.36 -9.75
CA ILE A 85 3.57 12.24 -8.62
C ILE A 85 3.10 11.43 -7.39
N ILE A 86 2.41 10.30 -7.61
CA ILE A 86 1.81 9.50 -6.52
C ILE A 86 2.80 9.14 -5.40
N PRO A 87 4.01 8.60 -5.68
CA PRO A 87 5.00 8.30 -4.64
C PRO A 87 5.30 9.49 -3.74
N PHE A 88 5.49 10.68 -4.32
CA PHE A 88 5.78 11.90 -3.56
C PHE A 88 4.59 12.36 -2.74
N MET A 89 3.37 12.29 -3.28
CA MET A 89 2.16 12.65 -2.54
C MET A 89 1.92 11.74 -1.33
N ILE A 90 2.17 10.43 -1.49
CA ILE A 90 2.13 9.47 -0.39
C ILE A 90 3.14 9.88 0.68
N SER A 91 4.38 10.18 0.31
CA SER A 91 5.42 10.53 1.27
C SER A 91 5.21 11.88 1.95
N ILE A 92 4.71 12.89 1.22
CA ILE A 92 4.29 14.15 1.83
C ILE A 92 3.21 13.90 2.88
N GLY A 93 2.20 13.08 2.55
CA GLY A 93 1.17 12.68 3.51
C GLY A 93 1.76 12.00 4.74
N GLN A 94 2.70 11.07 4.56
CA GLN A 94 3.37 10.38 5.65
C GLN A 94 4.23 11.32 6.52
N PHE A 95 4.98 12.26 5.92
CA PHE A 95 5.78 13.23 6.66
C PHE A 95 4.91 14.20 7.46
N VAL A 96 3.79 14.65 6.88
CA VAL A 96 2.80 15.45 7.60
C VAL A 96 2.24 14.66 8.78
N LEU A 97 1.90 13.39 8.61
CA LEU A 97 1.45 12.55 9.72
C LEU A 97 2.51 12.40 10.81
N ILE A 98 3.76 12.12 10.44
CA ILE A 98 4.87 11.98 11.40
C ILE A 98 5.10 13.29 12.17
N SER A 99 4.88 14.46 11.56
CA SER A 99 5.03 15.75 12.25
C SER A 99 4.07 15.94 13.44
N TYR A 100 2.91 15.27 13.44
CA TYR A 100 2.00 15.28 14.59
C TYR A 100 2.42 14.31 15.70
N LEU A 101 3.45 13.49 15.45
CA LEU A 101 3.98 12.48 16.38
C LEU A 101 5.31 12.89 17.01
N THR A 102 5.75 14.14 16.80
CA THR A 102 7.00 14.63 17.39
C THR A 102 6.86 14.75 18.90
N ILE A 103 7.79 14.15 19.62
CA ILE A 103 7.83 14.09 21.08
C ILE A 103 9.09 14.81 21.55
N GLU A 104 8.95 15.80 22.43
CA GLU A 104 10.10 16.52 22.99
C GLU A 104 10.31 16.21 24.47
N THR A 105 9.22 16.19 25.25
CA THR A 105 9.31 16.13 26.72
C THR A 105 8.28 15.22 27.36
N VAL A 106 7.07 15.10 26.81
CA VAL A 106 5.97 14.32 27.37
C VAL A 106 5.16 13.64 26.27
N ASP A 107 4.45 12.56 26.61
CA ASP A 107 3.63 11.81 25.67
C ASP A 107 2.49 12.64 25.06
N THR A 108 1.98 13.62 25.80
CA THR A 108 0.95 14.56 25.33
C THR A 108 1.44 15.55 24.26
N ASP A 109 2.73 15.54 23.92
CA ASP A 109 3.25 16.30 22.78
C ASP A 109 2.66 15.77 21.45
N ILE A 110 2.20 14.51 21.44
CA ILE A 110 1.50 13.91 20.29
C ILE A 110 0.14 14.60 20.08
N GLN A 111 -0.02 15.21 18.91
CA GLN A 111 -1.25 15.90 18.51
C GLN A 111 -2.31 14.91 18.02
N LEU A 112 -2.84 14.09 18.92
CA LEU A 112 -3.65 12.91 18.59
C LEU A 112 -4.87 13.23 17.71
N SER A 113 -5.65 14.27 18.03
CA SER A 113 -6.82 14.65 17.23
C SER A 113 -6.45 15.08 15.80
N ALA A 114 -5.37 15.86 15.65
CA ALA A 114 -4.87 16.29 14.35
C ALA A 114 -4.32 15.10 13.55
N TRP A 115 -3.58 14.21 14.22
CA TRP A 115 -3.06 12.98 13.63
C TRP A 115 -4.19 12.07 13.15
N THR A 116 -5.22 11.81 13.96
CA THR A 116 -6.34 10.94 13.58
C THR A 116 -7.11 11.49 12.38
N LYS A 117 -7.30 12.81 12.31
CA LYS A 117 -7.87 13.49 11.13
C LYS A 117 -7.01 13.29 9.89
N GLY A 118 -5.71 13.52 10.02
CA GLY A 118 -4.75 13.29 8.94
C GLY A 118 -4.76 11.84 8.48
N PHE A 119 -4.77 10.88 9.42
CA PHE A 119 -4.77 9.45 9.17
C PHE A 119 -6.01 9.02 8.39
N ALA A 120 -7.19 9.48 8.81
CA ALA A 120 -8.44 9.23 8.11
C ALA A 120 -8.41 9.77 6.66
N ALA A 121 -7.97 11.02 6.49
CA ALA A 121 -7.82 11.65 5.17
C ALA A 121 -6.80 10.90 4.29
N PHE A 122 -5.66 10.51 4.88
CA PHE A 122 -4.61 9.77 4.19
C PHE A 122 -5.12 8.43 3.65
N LEU A 123 -5.87 7.67 4.46
CA LEU A 123 -6.46 6.40 4.03
C LEU A 123 -7.52 6.61 2.93
N VAL A 124 -8.44 7.57 3.09
CA VAL A 124 -9.43 7.88 2.05
C VAL A 124 -8.73 8.23 0.74
N MET A 125 -7.73 9.10 0.77
CA MET A 125 -6.96 9.47 -0.42
C MET A 125 -6.19 8.28 -1.00
N GLY A 126 -5.57 7.46 -0.14
CA GLY A 126 -4.85 6.25 -0.53
C GLY A 126 -5.74 5.22 -1.22
N SER A 127 -7.02 5.12 -0.86
CA SER A 127 -7.97 4.21 -1.51
C SER A 127 -8.11 4.46 -3.02
N PHE A 128 -8.01 5.73 -3.45
CA PHE A 128 -8.09 6.09 -4.87
C PHE A 128 -6.90 5.55 -5.67
N ALA A 129 -5.72 5.38 -5.07
CA ALA A 129 -4.59 4.75 -5.76
C ALA A 129 -4.90 3.29 -6.14
N TYR A 130 -5.57 2.54 -5.25
CA TYR A 130 -6.02 1.18 -5.54
C TYR A 130 -7.10 1.14 -6.63
N PHE A 131 -8.08 2.03 -6.57
CA PHE A 131 -9.10 2.12 -7.60
C PHE A 131 -8.50 2.47 -8.96
N ALA A 132 -7.60 3.45 -9.00
CA ALA A 132 -6.88 3.84 -10.20
C ALA A 132 -6.07 2.65 -10.77
N ALA A 133 -5.36 1.89 -9.93
CA ALA A 133 -4.65 0.69 -10.35
C ALA A 133 -5.59 -0.36 -10.97
N GLY A 134 -6.76 -0.61 -10.36
CA GLY A 134 -7.75 -1.54 -10.90
C GLY A 134 -8.34 -1.11 -12.26
N PHE A 135 -8.58 0.19 -12.45
CA PHE A 135 -9.09 0.74 -13.72
C PHE A 135 -8.04 0.78 -14.82
N ARG A 136 -6.77 1.04 -14.48
CA ARG A 136 -5.67 1.22 -15.44
C ARG A 136 -4.94 -0.07 -15.79
N LEU A 137 -5.37 -1.22 -15.24
CA LEU A 137 -4.78 -2.50 -15.59
C LEU A 137 -5.05 -2.85 -17.06
N GLU A 138 -3.96 -3.05 -17.83
CA GLU A 138 -4.02 -3.27 -19.28
C GLU A 138 -3.64 -4.70 -19.66
N ALA A 139 -4.57 -5.41 -20.31
CA ALA A 139 -4.40 -6.79 -20.75
C ALA A 139 -3.27 -6.95 -21.78
N GLU A 140 -3.12 -5.99 -22.68
CA GLU A 140 -2.14 -6.02 -23.77
C GLU A 140 -0.69 -6.16 -23.27
N LEU A 141 -0.41 -5.68 -22.05
CA LEU A 141 0.91 -5.74 -21.42
C LEU A 141 1.28 -7.14 -20.88
N PHE A 142 0.36 -8.11 -20.96
CA PHE A 142 0.57 -9.50 -20.56
C PHE A 142 0.56 -10.49 -21.74
N GLU A 143 0.28 -10.05 -22.97
CA GLU A 143 0.13 -10.95 -24.12
C GLU A 143 1.41 -11.74 -24.46
N ASP A 144 2.59 -11.21 -24.12
CA ASP A 144 3.87 -11.88 -24.30
C ASP A 144 4.26 -12.82 -23.15
N LEU A 145 3.48 -12.81 -22.06
CA LEU A 145 3.72 -13.62 -20.87
C LEU A 145 2.80 -14.82 -20.79
N MET A 146 1.58 -14.69 -21.30
CA MET A 146 0.57 -15.72 -21.14
C MET A 146 -0.39 -15.74 -22.32
N SER A 147 -1.11 -16.85 -22.48
CA SER A 147 -2.13 -16.95 -23.52
C SER A 147 -3.24 -15.92 -23.32
N LYS A 148 -3.89 -15.49 -24.40
CA LYS A 148 -5.01 -14.52 -24.36
C LYS A 148 -6.10 -14.87 -23.32
N ALA A 149 -6.47 -16.15 -23.20
CA ALA A 149 -7.45 -16.59 -22.21
C ALA A 149 -6.94 -16.38 -20.77
N ALA A 150 -5.69 -16.79 -20.49
CA ALA A 150 -5.06 -16.61 -19.19
C ALA A 150 -4.83 -15.12 -18.83
N THR A 151 -4.54 -14.28 -19.83
CA THR A 151 -4.45 -12.81 -19.67
C THR A 151 -5.75 -12.22 -19.16
N LEU A 152 -6.88 -12.56 -19.79
CA LEU A 152 -8.19 -12.03 -19.38
C LEU A 152 -8.53 -12.44 -17.95
N GLU A 153 -8.28 -13.71 -17.61
CA GLU A 153 -8.49 -14.21 -16.25
C GLU A 153 -7.57 -13.53 -15.22
N HIS A 154 -6.29 -13.33 -15.56
CA HIS A 154 -5.31 -12.66 -14.69
C HIS A 154 -5.74 -11.22 -14.43
N VAL A 155 -6.16 -10.49 -15.47
CA VAL A 155 -6.63 -9.11 -15.38
C VAL A 155 -7.88 -9.02 -14.51
N GLU A 156 -8.84 -9.94 -14.66
CA GLU A 156 -10.05 -9.96 -13.85
C GLU A 156 -9.74 -10.20 -12.36
N ARG A 157 -8.92 -11.22 -12.06
CA ARG A 157 -8.51 -11.55 -10.69
C ARG A 157 -7.77 -10.38 -10.03
N THR A 158 -6.81 -9.79 -10.74
CA THR A 158 -6.01 -8.67 -10.27
C THR A 158 -6.88 -7.42 -10.06
N ARG A 159 -7.79 -7.11 -10.97
CA ARG A 159 -8.73 -5.98 -10.82
C ARG A 159 -9.62 -6.13 -9.58
N LYS A 160 -10.19 -7.33 -9.36
CA LYS A 160 -10.99 -7.63 -8.16
C LYS A 160 -10.17 -7.41 -6.89
N TYR A 161 -8.92 -7.89 -6.86
CA TYR A 161 -8.00 -7.66 -5.74
C TYR A 161 -7.81 -6.19 -5.42
N PHE A 162 -7.47 -5.36 -6.42
CA PHE A 162 -7.25 -3.93 -6.21
C PHE A 162 -8.53 -3.19 -5.78
N PHE A 163 -9.69 -3.53 -6.34
CA PHE A 163 -10.95 -2.92 -5.88
C PHE A 163 -11.31 -3.31 -4.45
N MET A 164 -11.15 -4.58 -4.07
CA MET A 164 -11.36 -5.00 -2.69
C MET A 164 -10.39 -4.28 -1.74
N ALA A 165 -9.12 -4.14 -2.11
CA ALA A 165 -8.12 -3.40 -1.32
C ALA A 165 -8.52 -1.93 -1.17
N GLY A 166 -8.92 -1.28 -2.26
CA GLY A 166 -9.41 0.10 -2.26
C GLY A 166 -10.62 0.29 -1.35
N PHE A 167 -11.64 -0.58 -1.44
CA PHE A 167 -12.81 -0.50 -0.57
C PHE A 167 -12.47 -0.75 0.91
N SER A 168 -11.54 -1.68 1.19
CA SER A 168 -11.08 -1.95 2.54
C SER A 168 -10.38 -0.75 3.16
N ILE A 169 -9.46 -0.10 2.42
CA ILE A 169 -8.78 1.12 2.88
C ILE A 169 -9.75 2.31 2.98
N LEU A 170 -10.69 2.45 2.04
CA LEU A 170 -11.73 3.49 2.11
C LEU A 170 -12.58 3.35 3.36
N PHE A 171 -13.04 2.13 3.66
CA PHE A 171 -13.80 1.84 4.87
C PHE A 171 -13.02 2.21 6.13
N GLN A 172 -11.73 1.88 6.20
CA GLN A 172 -10.88 2.25 7.33
C GLN A 172 -10.71 3.77 7.46
N GLY A 173 -10.56 4.49 6.34
CA GLY A 173 -10.49 5.96 6.35
C GLY A 173 -11.80 6.59 6.84
N LEU A 174 -12.94 6.09 6.39
CA LEU A 174 -14.26 6.52 6.88
C LEU A 174 -14.46 6.19 8.36
N PHE A 175 -14.00 5.02 8.80
CA PHE A 175 -13.98 4.67 10.22
C PHE A 175 -13.08 5.61 11.03
N GLY A 176 -11.92 6.01 10.50
CA GLY A 176 -11.07 7.04 11.09
C GLY A 176 -11.79 8.38 11.26
N PHE A 177 -12.56 8.83 10.26
CA PHE A 177 -13.40 10.02 10.41
C PHE A 177 -14.50 9.86 11.46
N LEU A 178 -15.08 8.66 11.59
CA LEU A 178 -16.04 8.36 12.65
C LEU A 178 -15.40 8.54 14.03
N ILE A 179 -14.17 8.04 14.24
CA ILE A 179 -13.42 8.22 15.49
C ILE A 179 -13.28 9.71 15.83
N VAL A 180 -12.89 10.53 14.84
CA VAL A 180 -12.78 11.99 14.99
C VAL A 180 -14.13 12.61 15.37
N PHE A 181 -15.20 12.20 14.70
CA PHE A 181 -16.53 12.80 14.89
C PHE A 181 -17.12 12.52 16.27
N ILE A 182 -16.87 11.33 16.83
CA ILE A 182 -17.37 10.93 18.15
C ILE A 182 -16.36 11.18 19.28
N GLU A 183 -15.17 11.68 18.96
CA GLU A 183 -14.10 12.01 19.91
C GLU A 183 -13.68 10.83 20.80
N MET A 184 -13.65 9.60 20.24
CA MET A 184 -13.30 8.38 20.97
C MET A 184 -11.99 7.75 20.49
N ASP A 185 -10.85 8.35 20.85
CA ASP A 185 -9.51 7.91 20.40
C ASP A 185 -9.18 6.45 20.75
N ASN A 186 -9.79 5.88 21.79
CA ASN A 186 -9.65 4.46 22.14
C ASN A 186 -10.04 3.51 21.01
N LEU A 187 -10.89 3.95 20.07
CA LEU A 187 -11.27 3.17 18.89
C LEU A 187 -10.14 3.04 17.86
N LEU A 188 -9.02 3.75 17.99
CA LEU A 188 -7.83 3.54 17.17
C LEU A 188 -7.31 2.10 17.28
N ILE A 189 -7.60 1.38 18.37
CA ILE A 189 -7.28 -0.04 18.48
C ILE A 189 -8.03 -0.88 17.44
N ILE A 190 -9.27 -0.49 17.13
CA ILE A 190 -10.06 -1.15 16.08
C ILE A 190 -9.46 -0.83 14.71
N SER A 191 -9.05 0.43 14.47
CA SER A 191 -8.33 0.78 13.24
C SER A 191 -7.05 -0.03 13.05
N LEU A 192 -6.30 -0.27 14.13
CA LEU A 192 -5.11 -1.11 14.13
C LEU A 192 -5.44 -2.56 13.74
N ILE A 193 -6.46 -3.15 14.36
CA ILE A 193 -6.93 -4.50 14.03
C ILE A 193 -7.40 -4.57 12.57
N LEU A 194 -8.13 -3.58 12.08
CA LEU A 194 -8.61 -3.53 10.70
C LEU A 194 -7.46 -3.45 9.70
N ILE A 195 -6.42 -2.65 9.98
CA ILE A 195 -5.22 -2.55 9.14
C ILE A 195 -4.43 -3.86 9.11
N LEU A 196 -4.27 -4.53 10.25
CA LEU A 196 -3.63 -5.84 10.29
C LEU A 196 -4.45 -6.89 9.54
N ALA A 197 -5.78 -6.89 9.73
CA ALA A 197 -6.68 -7.78 9.01
C ALA A 197 -6.65 -7.53 7.50
N HIS A 198 -6.53 -6.26 7.07
CA HIS A 198 -6.30 -5.90 5.67
C HIS A 198 -5.02 -6.58 5.16
N LEU A 199 -3.87 -6.34 5.79
CA LEU A 199 -2.60 -6.93 5.36
C LEU A 199 -2.68 -8.47 5.25
N VAL A 200 -3.23 -9.15 6.27
CA VAL A 200 -3.36 -10.62 6.28
C VAL A 200 -4.31 -11.11 5.20
N LEU A 201 -5.48 -10.48 5.04
CA LEU A 201 -6.48 -10.88 4.06
C LEU A 201 -5.94 -10.72 2.63
N PHE A 202 -5.29 -9.59 2.34
CA PHE A 202 -4.78 -9.33 1.00
C PHE A 202 -3.58 -10.21 0.67
N GLU A 203 -2.68 -10.48 1.62
CA GLU A 203 -1.63 -11.48 1.44
C GLU A 203 -2.22 -12.87 1.16
N PHE A 204 -3.25 -13.26 1.92
CA PHE A 204 -3.94 -14.54 1.70
C PHE A 204 -4.57 -14.62 0.30
N VAL A 205 -5.27 -13.57 -0.16
CA VAL A 205 -5.85 -13.53 -1.51
C VAL A 205 -4.76 -13.58 -2.59
N MET A 206 -3.66 -12.85 -2.40
CA MET A 206 -2.52 -12.87 -3.32
C MET A 206 -1.94 -14.28 -3.48
N LEU A 207 -1.64 -14.95 -2.36
CA LEU A 207 -0.99 -16.25 -2.33
C LEU A 207 -1.88 -17.38 -2.84
N ASN A 208 -3.20 -17.29 -2.65
CA ASN A 208 -4.13 -18.38 -2.99
C ASN A 208 -4.89 -18.17 -4.30
N SER A 209 -4.92 -16.95 -4.86
CA SER A 209 -5.69 -16.66 -6.08
C SER A 209 -4.83 -16.15 -7.23
N ILE A 210 -4.06 -15.07 -7.02
CA ILE A 210 -3.36 -14.39 -8.11
C ILE A 210 -2.04 -15.09 -8.43
N LYS A 211 -1.21 -15.35 -7.42
CA LYS A 211 0.12 -15.94 -7.61
C LYS A 211 0.08 -17.33 -8.25
N PRO A 212 -0.77 -18.29 -7.81
CA PRO A 212 -0.81 -19.62 -8.43
C PRO A 212 -1.29 -19.56 -9.89
N HIS A 213 -2.28 -18.70 -10.17
CA HIS A 213 -2.76 -18.46 -11.53
C HIS A 213 -1.64 -17.91 -12.42
N PHE A 214 -0.95 -16.87 -11.96
CA PHE A 214 0.10 -16.21 -12.71
C PHE A 214 1.26 -17.15 -13.05
N ILE A 215 1.76 -17.92 -12.07
CA ILE A 215 2.84 -18.89 -12.27
C ILE A 215 2.42 -19.95 -13.29
N LYS A 216 1.26 -20.57 -13.09
CA LYS A 216 0.74 -21.59 -14.01
C LYS A 216 0.59 -21.04 -15.43
N ALA A 217 0.09 -19.82 -15.57
CA ALA A 217 -0.10 -19.17 -16.86
C ALA A 217 1.22 -18.92 -17.61
N LEU A 218 2.29 -18.59 -16.89
CA LEU A 218 3.65 -18.46 -17.44
C LEU A 218 4.18 -19.83 -17.88
N ASP A 219 4.13 -20.84 -17.02
CA ASP A 219 4.63 -22.19 -17.31
C ASP A 219 3.95 -22.79 -18.55
N ASP A 220 2.62 -22.70 -18.63
CA ASP A 220 1.82 -23.17 -19.76
C ASP A 220 2.17 -22.44 -21.07
N TYR A 221 2.56 -21.17 -20.98
CA TYR A 221 2.93 -20.36 -22.14
C TYR A 221 4.33 -20.72 -22.65
N GLU A 222 5.30 -20.87 -21.75
CA GLU A 222 6.67 -21.29 -22.09
C GLU A 222 6.70 -22.68 -22.72
N LEU A 223 5.94 -23.63 -22.17
CA LEU A 223 5.81 -24.98 -22.72
C LEU A 223 5.29 -24.96 -24.17
N LYS A 224 4.27 -24.14 -24.45
CA LYS A 224 3.71 -23.99 -25.81
C LYS A 224 4.69 -23.34 -26.79
N GLN A 225 5.51 -22.41 -26.33
CA GLN A 225 6.54 -21.77 -27.16
C GLN A 225 7.65 -22.77 -27.52
N ASN A 226 8.06 -23.61 -26.57
CA ASN A 226 9.10 -24.61 -26.81
C ASN A 226 8.64 -25.75 -27.73
N GLN A 227 7.35 -26.11 -27.73
CA GLN A 227 6.79 -27.11 -28.65
C GLN A 227 6.66 -26.62 -30.11
N ARG A 228 6.77 -25.31 -30.36
CA ARG A 228 6.67 -24.70 -31.70
C ARG A 228 8.02 -24.49 -32.37
N LYS A 229 9.12 -24.65 -31.63
CA LYS A 229 10.50 -24.56 -32.13
C LYS A 229 10.99 -25.93 -32.55
#